data_AF-A0A517X2X9-F1
#
_entry.id   AF-A0A517X2X9-F1
#
_cell.length_a   1.000
_cell.length_b   1.000
_cell.length_c   1.000
_cell.angle_alpha   90.00
_cell.angle_beta   90.00
_cell.angle_gamma   90.00
#
_symmetry.space_group_name_H-M   'P 1'
#
loop_
_entity.id
_entity.type
_entity.pdbx_description
1 polymer ?
#
loop_
_entity_poly.entity_id
_entity_poly.type
_entity_poly.pdbx_seq_one_letter_code
_entity_poly.pdbx_strand_id
1 'polypeptide(L)'
;MQMENPNTPSGTKSNAEKHRFKLGIAFITTALVVTIGTLLLCSQSNPPYAGLFFVPFAFGPLAVTAVLSCVLLSTRAQTMLTISSVVYALWFGYIYAQAFYINPDPQSPIAFLFIGIYAVPVLAIFWIAAGLTQWRATKHGSSEGGRTQNEDHPSSPRDR
;
A
#
# COMPACT_ATOMS: atom_id res chain seq x y z
N MET A 1 -51.54 -37.97 16.87
CA MET A 1 -50.25 -38.17 16.19
C MET A 1 -49.76 -36.81 15.74
N GLN A 2 -48.78 -36.27 16.45
CA GLN A 2 -48.30 -34.90 16.34
C GLN A 2 -47.00 -34.96 15.52
N MET A 3 -47.00 -34.39 14.31
CA MET A 3 -45.83 -34.36 13.45
C MET A 3 -44.92 -33.20 13.87
N GLU A 4 -43.73 -33.58 14.33
CA GLU A 4 -42.64 -32.71 14.75
C GLU A 4 -42.07 -31.97 13.53
N ASN A 5 -41.83 -30.66 13.71
CA ASN A 5 -41.20 -29.77 12.74
C ASN A 5 -39.73 -29.56 13.13
N PRO A 6 -38.75 -30.03 12.33
CA PRO A 6 -37.35 -29.73 12.55
C PRO A 6 -36.85 -28.67 11.55
N ASN A 7 -37.26 -27.42 11.75
CA ASN A 7 -36.55 -26.27 11.20
C ASN A 7 -35.18 -26.15 11.87
N THR A 8 -34.13 -26.60 11.20
CA THR A 8 -32.73 -26.41 11.63
C THR A 8 -32.02 -25.46 10.67
N PRO A 9 -31.79 -24.18 11.03
CA PRO A 9 -30.89 -23.33 10.27
C PRO A 9 -29.44 -23.58 10.74
N SER A 10 -28.87 -24.73 10.40
CA SER A 10 -27.43 -25.00 10.61
C SER A 10 -26.64 -24.57 9.37
N GLY A 11 -26.51 -23.25 9.20
CA GLY A 11 -25.90 -22.67 8.00
C GLY A 11 -24.92 -21.53 8.29
N THR A 12 -24.50 -21.32 9.54
CA THR A 12 -23.48 -20.31 9.89
C THR A 12 -22.08 -20.84 9.59
N LYS A 13 -21.83 -21.22 8.33
CA LYS A 13 -20.47 -21.51 7.85
C LYS A 13 -19.72 -20.19 7.70
N SER A 14 -18.93 -19.86 8.72
CA SER A 14 -17.55 -19.41 8.54
C SER A 14 -17.32 -18.32 7.48
N ASN A 15 -17.86 -17.12 7.70
CA ASN A 15 -17.34 -15.90 7.05
C ASN A 15 -16.05 -15.38 7.74
N ALA A 16 -15.47 -16.15 8.66
CA ALA A 16 -14.35 -15.72 9.49
C ALA A 16 -12.95 -15.89 8.85
N GLU A 17 -12.82 -16.53 7.69
CA GLU A 17 -11.51 -16.99 7.21
C GLU A 17 -11.22 -16.68 5.74
N LYS A 18 -11.57 -15.48 5.29
CA LYS A 18 -11.08 -14.98 3.99
C LYS A 18 -10.73 -13.50 3.99
N HIS A 19 -10.24 -12.98 5.12
CA HIS A 19 -9.31 -11.85 5.09
C HIS A 19 -7.97 -12.34 4.53
N ARG A 20 -7.96 -12.78 3.26
CA ARG A 20 -6.72 -12.76 2.48
C ARG A 20 -6.38 -11.29 2.38
N PHE A 21 -5.48 -10.84 3.26
CA PHE A 21 -4.71 -9.62 3.04
C PHE A 21 -4.22 -9.73 1.60
N LYS A 22 -4.92 -9.08 0.67
CA LYS A 22 -4.45 -8.91 -0.69
C LYS A 22 -3.31 -7.92 -0.53
N LEU A 23 -2.14 -8.45 -0.19
CA LEU A 23 -0.92 -7.68 -0.01
C LEU A 23 -0.71 -6.97 -1.35
N GLY A 24 -0.93 -5.66 -1.35
CA GLY A 24 -0.89 -4.86 -2.56
C GLY A 24 0.49 -4.95 -3.20
N ILE A 25 0.54 -4.89 -4.53
CA ILE A 25 1.81 -4.89 -5.27
C ILE A 25 2.72 -3.78 -4.73
N ALA A 26 2.14 -2.62 -4.40
CA ALA A 26 2.90 -1.50 -3.82
C ALA A 26 3.56 -1.89 -2.49
N PHE A 27 2.86 -2.59 -1.59
CA PHE A 27 3.43 -3.03 -0.32
C PHE A 27 4.67 -3.92 -0.54
N ILE A 28 4.54 -4.92 -1.43
CA ILE A 28 5.63 -5.85 -1.74
C ILE A 28 6.82 -5.10 -2.32
N THR A 29 6.58 -4.20 -3.27
CA THR A 29 7.64 -3.36 -3.85
C THR A 29 8.32 -2.51 -2.79
N THR A 30 7.55 -1.82 -1.93
CA THR A 30 8.10 -1.02 -0.84
C THR A 30 8.94 -1.87 0.12
N ALA A 31 8.44 -3.03 0.53
CA ALA A 31 9.15 -3.94 1.42
C ALA A 31 10.47 -4.43 0.83
N LEU A 32 10.48 -4.76 -0.47
CA LEU A 32 11.71 -5.14 -1.18
C LEU A 32 12.72 -4.00 -1.22
N VAL A 33 12.28 -2.78 -1.53
CA VAL A 33 13.17 -1.59 -1.56
C VAL A 33 13.77 -1.34 -0.18
N VAL A 34 12.96 -1.37 0.89
CA VAL A 34 13.43 -1.17 2.26
C VAL A 34 14.41 -2.27 2.66
N THR A 35 14.11 -3.53 2.34
CA THR A 35 14.99 -4.68 2.68
C THR A 35 16.33 -4.56 1.97
N ILE A 36 16.34 -4.36 0.65
CA ILE A 36 17.57 -4.23 -0.14
C ILE A 36 18.37 -3.01 0.32
N GLY A 37 17.72 -1.85 0.48
CA GLY A 37 18.38 -0.64 0.94
C GLY A 37 18.98 -0.77 2.35
N THR A 38 18.29 -1.45 3.26
CA THR A 38 18.80 -1.74 4.61
C THR A 38 20.04 -2.63 4.56
N LEU A 39 20.03 -3.69 3.74
CA LEU A 39 21.19 -4.55 3.55
C LEU A 39 22.40 -3.78 2.98
N LEU A 40 22.17 -2.88 2.02
CA LEU A 40 23.22 -2.02 1.47
C LEU A 40 23.83 -1.12 2.55
N LEU A 41 23.01 -0.45 3.36
CA LEU A 41 23.51 0.40 4.45
C LEU A 41 24.31 -0.40 5.48
N CYS A 42 23.82 -1.58 5.87
CA CYS A 42 24.53 -2.44 6.82
C CYS A 42 25.87 -2.93 6.24
N SER A 43 25.93 -3.25 4.94
CA SER A 43 27.14 -3.73 4.26
C SER A 43 28.28 -2.72 4.21
N GLN A 44 27.97 -1.42 4.24
CA GLN A 44 28.97 -0.34 4.22
C GLN A 44 29.42 0.10 5.62
N SER A 45 28.73 -0.37 6.66
CA SER A 45 29.01 0.06 8.03
C SER A 45 29.93 -0.92 8.76
N ASN A 46 30.89 -0.40 9.51
CA ASN A 46 31.72 -1.16 10.44
C ASN A 46 31.65 -0.50 11.83
N PRO A 47 30.91 -1.06 12.80
CA PRO A 47 30.25 -2.38 12.75
C PRO A 47 28.96 -2.40 11.89
N PRO A 48 28.53 -3.57 11.38
CA PRO A 48 27.43 -3.70 10.41
C PRO A 48 26.06 -3.28 10.95
N TYR A 49 25.87 -3.30 12.27
CA TYR A 49 24.62 -2.83 12.88
C TYR A 49 24.51 -1.30 12.91
N ALA A 50 25.60 -0.56 12.70
CA ALA A 50 25.55 0.90 12.66
C ALA A 50 24.71 1.41 11.48
N GLY A 51 24.64 0.67 10.37
CA GLY A 51 23.75 0.96 9.25
C GLY A 51 22.26 1.02 9.63
N LEU A 52 21.83 0.27 10.66
CA LEU A 52 20.44 0.26 11.13
C LEU A 52 20.00 1.60 11.73
N PHE A 53 20.95 2.42 12.22
CA PHE A 53 20.66 3.75 12.74
C PHE A 53 20.04 4.67 11.68
N PHE A 54 20.45 4.52 10.42
CA PHE A 54 19.97 5.36 9.32
C PHE A 54 18.64 4.91 8.75
N VAL A 55 18.23 3.66 8.98
CA VAL A 55 17.00 3.06 8.44
C VAL A 55 15.74 3.90 8.69
N PRO A 56 15.41 4.36 9.92
CA PRO A 56 14.21 5.15 10.15
C PRO A 56 14.24 6.51 9.43
N PHE A 57 15.42 7.09 9.21
CA PHE A 57 15.57 8.39 8.55
C PHE A 57 15.54 8.28 7.03
N ALA A 58 16.23 7.27 6.49
CA ALA A 58 16.19 6.99 5.06
C ALA A 58 14.80 6.50 4.65
N PHE A 59 14.32 5.41 5.26
CA PHE A 59 13.11 4.73 4.81
C PHE A 59 11.82 5.16 5.51
N GLY A 60 11.87 6.14 6.41
CA GLY A 60 10.68 6.70 7.07
C GLY A 60 9.55 7.08 6.10
N PRO A 61 9.81 7.79 4.98
CA PRO A 61 8.79 8.06 3.98
C PRO A 61 8.22 6.80 3.31
N LEU A 62 9.02 5.75 3.13
CA LEU A 62 8.53 4.48 2.59
C LEU A 62 7.62 3.76 3.58
N ALA A 63 7.79 3.94 4.89
CA ALA A 63 6.83 3.42 5.87
C ALA A 63 5.43 4.03 5.66
N VAL A 64 5.35 5.33 5.32
CA VAL A 64 4.08 5.99 4.96
C VAL A 64 3.49 5.37 3.70
N THR A 65 4.30 5.13 2.67
CA THR A 65 3.86 4.44 1.45
C THR A 65 3.34 3.02 1.75
N ALA A 66 4.01 2.27 2.63
CA ALA A 66 3.58 0.94 3.04
C ALA A 66 2.22 0.99 3.76
N VAL A 67 2.02 1.93 4.69
CA VAL A 67 0.73 2.13 5.36
C VAL A 67 -0.37 2.50 4.35
N LEU A 68 -0.10 3.45 3.46
CA LEU A 68 -1.05 3.85 2.41
C LEU A 68 -1.40 2.68 1.49
N SER A 69 -0.45 1.79 1.19
CA SER A 69 -0.70 0.62 0.34
C SER A 69 -1.66 -0.40 0.98
N CYS A 70 -1.73 -0.45 2.31
CA CYS A 70 -2.70 -1.27 3.03
C CYS A 70 -4.10 -0.64 3.04
N VAL A 71 -4.19 0.70 3.03
CA VAL A 71 -5.47 1.43 3.09
C VAL A 71 -6.08 1.65 1.70
N LEU A 72 -5.27 1.97 0.70
CA LEU A 72 -5.72 2.34 -0.65
C LEU A 72 -5.70 1.13 -1.58
N LEU A 73 -6.82 0.42 -1.68
CA LEU A 73 -6.90 -0.85 -2.41
C LEU A 73 -7.19 -0.71 -3.93
N SER A 74 -7.48 0.49 -4.43
CA SER A 74 -7.69 0.71 -5.87
C SER A 74 -6.42 0.42 -6.66
N THR A 75 -6.55 -0.30 -7.79
CA THR A 75 -5.43 -0.60 -8.69
C THR A 75 -4.67 0.66 -9.11
N ARG A 76 -5.37 1.77 -9.35
CA ARG A 76 -4.73 3.04 -9.73
C ARG A 76 -3.91 3.65 -8.59
N ALA A 77 -4.43 3.59 -7.36
CA ALA A 77 -3.72 4.05 -6.17
C ALA A 77 -2.48 3.18 -5.92
N GLN A 78 -2.62 1.85 -6.06
CA GLN A 78 -1.52 0.90 -5.96
C GLN A 78 -0.42 1.21 -6.99
N THR A 79 -0.77 1.42 -8.27
CA THR A 79 0.22 1.81 -9.30
C THR A 79 0.97 3.09 -8.92
N MET A 80 0.27 4.11 -8.41
CA MET A 80 0.91 5.37 -8.00
C MET A 80 1.88 5.17 -6.81
N LEU A 81 1.51 4.36 -5.82
CA LEU A 81 2.37 4.03 -4.68
C LEU A 81 3.57 3.14 -5.07
N THR A 82 3.39 2.25 -6.06
CA THR A 82 4.49 1.47 -6.63
C THR A 82 5.48 2.39 -7.34
N ILE A 83 4.99 3.31 -8.19
CA ILE A 83 5.84 4.28 -8.90
C ILE A 83 6.61 5.13 -7.88
N SER A 84 5.96 5.62 -6.83
CA SER A 84 6.63 6.42 -5.81
C SER A 84 7.75 5.64 -5.10
N SER A 85 7.53 4.35 -4.81
CA SER A 85 8.55 3.47 -4.23
C SER A 85 9.74 3.27 -5.17
N VAL A 86 9.49 3.08 -6.47
CA VAL A 86 10.57 2.91 -7.48
C VAL A 86 11.36 4.19 -7.67
N VAL A 87 10.68 5.34 -7.78
CA VAL A 87 11.34 6.66 -7.89
C VAL A 87 12.22 6.91 -6.66
N TYR A 88 11.70 6.61 -5.46
CA TYR A 88 12.49 6.71 -4.24
C TYR A 88 13.70 5.76 -4.26
N ALA A 89 13.54 4.51 -4.71
CA ALA A 89 14.64 3.56 -4.79
C ALA A 89 15.77 4.04 -5.72
N LEU A 90 15.42 4.62 -6.87
CA LEU A 90 16.38 5.21 -7.80
C LEU A 90 17.11 6.41 -7.17
N TRP A 91 16.37 7.28 -6.50
CA TRP A 91 16.94 8.42 -5.77
C TRP A 91 17.89 7.98 -4.66
N PHE A 92 17.47 7.02 -3.84
CA PHE A 92 18.29 6.42 -2.79
C PHE A 92 19.57 5.79 -3.38
N GLY A 93 19.44 5.01 -4.45
CA GLY A 93 20.58 4.38 -5.13
C GLY A 93 21.59 5.40 -5.66
N TYR A 94 21.11 6.51 -6.24
CA TYR A 94 21.96 7.61 -6.67
C TYR A 94 22.74 8.23 -5.50
N ILE A 95 22.06 8.59 -4.41
CA ILE A 95 22.72 9.16 -3.22
C ILE A 95 23.69 8.16 -2.59
N TYR A 96 23.32 6.88 -2.54
CA TYR A 96 24.18 5.81 -2.04
C TYR A 96 25.46 5.67 -2.87
N ALA A 97 25.36 5.66 -4.20
CA ALA A 97 26.52 5.64 -5.08
C ALA A 97 27.40 6.88 -4.89
N GLN A 98 26.78 8.07 -4.78
CA GLN A 98 27.51 9.31 -4.55
C GLN A 98 28.29 9.30 -3.24
N ALA A 99 27.65 8.88 -2.14
CA ALA A 99 28.23 8.89 -0.81
C ALA A 99 29.36 7.88 -0.61
N PHE A 100 29.23 6.67 -1.18
CA PHE A 100 30.15 5.56 -0.90
C PHE A 100 31.14 5.22 -2.01
N TYR A 101 30.86 5.59 -3.27
CA TYR A 101 31.67 5.15 -4.41
C TYR A 101 32.23 6.28 -5.27
N ILE A 102 31.46 7.35 -5.50
CA ILE A 102 31.86 8.44 -6.39
C ILE A 102 32.69 9.48 -5.64
N ASN A 103 32.20 9.95 -4.48
CA ASN A 103 32.87 10.95 -3.66
C ASN A 103 32.92 10.47 -2.19
N PRO A 104 33.76 9.47 -1.87
CA PRO A 104 33.82 8.91 -0.52
C PRO A 104 34.42 9.95 0.46
N ASP A 105 33.55 10.57 1.24
CA ASP A 105 33.90 11.43 2.37
C ASP A 105 33.50 10.72 3.68
N PRO A 106 34.33 10.72 4.73
CA PRO A 106 33.96 10.19 6.04
C PRO A 106 32.64 10.73 6.61
N GLN A 107 32.24 11.94 6.20
CA GLN A 107 31.00 12.61 6.61
C GLN A 107 29.83 12.31 5.67
N SER A 108 30.05 11.71 4.51
CA SER A 108 29.00 11.42 3.52
C SER A 108 27.82 10.62 4.09
N PRO A 109 27.96 9.70 5.06
CA PRO A 109 26.82 9.00 5.64
C PRO A 109 25.81 9.91 6.33
N ILE A 110 26.18 11.13 6.72
CA ILE A 110 25.25 12.09 7.33
C ILE A 110 24.11 12.48 6.38
N ALA A 111 24.33 12.37 5.07
CA ALA A 111 23.31 12.64 4.06
C ALA A 111 22.08 11.72 4.20
N PHE A 112 22.25 10.49 4.70
CA PHE A 112 21.15 9.55 4.91
C PHE A 112 20.20 9.96 6.04
N LEU A 113 20.58 10.90 6.90
CA LEU A 113 19.67 11.47 7.90
C LEU A 113 18.64 12.41 7.28
N PHE A 114 19.00 13.05 6.16
CA PHE A 114 18.18 14.05 5.51
C PHE A 114 17.52 13.55 4.23
N ILE A 115 17.99 12.43 3.66
CA ILE A 115 17.49 11.90 2.38
C ILE A 115 15.98 11.65 2.41
N GLY A 116 15.46 11.13 3.53
CA GLY A 116 14.03 10.91 3.70
C GLY A 116 13.26 12.23 3.69
N ILE A 117 13.71 13.22 4.47
CA ILE A 117 13.10 14.55 4.57
C ILE A 117 13.06 15.23 3.19
N TYR A 118 14.17 15.20 2.44
CA TYR A 118 14.24 15.79 1.11
C TYR A 118 13.35 15.09 0.08
N ALA A 119 13.07 13.80 0.26
CA ALA A 119 12.17 13.07 -0.62
C ALA A 119 10.68 13.31 -0.33
N VAL A 120 10.32 13.78 0.88
CA VAL A 120 8.92 13.94 1.30
C VAL A 120 8.11 14.81 0.35
N PRO A 121 8.56 16.00 -0.12
CA PRO A 121 7.75 16.84 -1.02
C PRO A 121 7.38 16.12 -2.32
N VAL A 122 8.32 15.36 -2.89
CA VAL A 122 8.08 14.60 -4.12
C VAL A 122 7.13 13.43 -3.85
N LEU A 123 7.36 12.68 -2.77
CA LEU A 123 6.50 11.55 -2.39
C LEU A 123 5.09 11.99 -1.99
N ALA A 124 4.96 13.14 -1.34
CA ALA A 124 3.67 13.70 -0.94
C ALA A 124 2.76 13.94 -2.14
N ILE A 125 3.32 14.38 -3.28
CA ILE A 125 2.56 14.53 -4.53
C ILE A 125 1.96 13.17 -4.96
N PHE A 126 2.75 12.10 -4.90
CA PHE A 126 2.27 10.75 -5.22
C PHE A 126 1.23 10.24 -4.21
N TRP A 127 1.41 10.50 -2.92
CA TRP A 127 0.46 10.11 -1.88
C TRP A 127 -0.89 10.81 -2.05
N ILE A 128 -0.87 12.12 -2.32
CA ILE A 128 -2.07 12.91 -2.60
C ILE A 128 -2.75 12.39 -3.87
N ALA A 129 -1.99 12.17 -4.95
CA ALA A 129 -2.54 11.61 -6.19
C ALA A 129 -3.19 10.24 -5.95
N ALA A 130 -2.53 9.34 -5.22
CA ALA A 130 -3.08 8.04 -4.86
C ALA A 130 -4.38 8.17 -4.06
N GLY A 131 -4.41 9.02 -3.03
CA GLY A 131 -5.60 9.30 -2.24
C GLY A 131 -6.75 9.86 -3.07
N LEU A 132 -6.47 10.80 -3.98
CA LEU A 132 -7.47 11.35 -4.91
C LEU A 132 -8.02 10.28 -5.86
N THR A 133 -7.19 9.38 -6.38
CA THR A 133 -7.66 8.29 -7.24
C THR A 133 -8.55 7.29 -6.50
N GLN A 134 -8.23 6.98 -5.24
CA GLN A 134 -9.07 6.13 -4.40
C GLN A 134 -10.43 6.78 -4.14
N TRP A 135 -10.44 8.07 -3.76
CA TRP A 135 -11.67 8.80 -3.47
C TRP A 135 -12.62 8.90 -4.67
N ARG A 136 -12.06 9.08 -5.88
CA ARG A 136 -12.84 9.05 -7.12
C ARG A 136 -13.43 7.66 -7.38
N ALA A 137 -12.66 6.59 -7.15
CA ALA A 137 -13.15 5.23 -7.34
C ALA A 137 -14.32 4.88 -6.40
N THR A 138 -14.27 5.31 -5.14
CA THR A 138 -15.35 5.07 -4.18
C THR A 138 -16.63 5.86 -4.51
N LYS A 139 -16.49 7.09 -5.03
CA LYS A 139 -17.65 7.89 -5.46
C LYS A 139 -18.39 7.28 -6.65
N HIS A 140 -17.66 6.81 -7.67
CA HIS A 140 -18.29 6.23 -8.85
C HIS A 140 -18.98 4.89 -8.57
N GLY A 141 -18.43 4.04 -7.69
CA GLY A 141 -19.06 2.77 -7.31
C GLY A 141 -20.37 2.92 -6.54
N SER A 142 -20.61 4.06 -5.89
CA SER A 142 -21.86 4.31 -5.16
C SER A 142 -23.02 4.70 -6.08
N SER A 143 -22.74 5.16 -7.31
CA SER A 143 -23.77 5.63 -8.24
C SER A 143 -24.38 4.52 -9.10
N GLU A 144 -23.72 3.38 -9.28
CA GLU A 144 -24.25 2.25 -10.06
C GLU A 144 -25.17 1.32 -9.25
N GLY A 145 -25.03 1.28 -7.92
CA GLY A 145 -25.84 0.40 -7.05
C GLY A 145 -27.28 0.84 -6.82
N GLY A 146 -27.69 2.03 -7.28
CA GLY A 146 -29.03 2.60 -7.04
C GLY A 146 -30.03 2.46 -8.19
N ARG A 147 -29.64 1.88 -9.33
CA ARG A 147 -30.47 1.92 -10.57
C ARG A 147 -31.17 0.61 -10.94
N THR A 148 -30.94 -0.50 -10.23
CA THR A 148 -31.44 -1.82 -10.62
C THR A 148 -32.52 -2.40 -9.70
N GLN A 149 -33.17 -1.59 -8.87
CA GLN A 149 -34.21 -2.07 -7.94
C GLN A 149 -35.59 -1.44 -8.15
N ASN A 150 -35.95 -1.03 -9.38
CA ASN A 150 -37.28 -0.47 -9.66
C ASN A 150 -37.98 -1.02 -10.91
N GLU A 151 -37.45 -2.06 -11.54
CA GLU A 151 -38.12 -2.76 -12.64
C GLU A 151 -38.19 -4.24 -12.30
N ASP A 152 -39.26 -4.64 -11.62
CA ASP A 152 -39.92 -5.96 -11.78
C ASP A 152 -40.96 -6.12 -10.67
N HIS A 153 -42.02 -5.31 -10.75
CA HIS A 153 -43.30 -5.71 -10.18
C HIS A 153 -44.15 -6.22 -11.35
N PRO A 154 -44.16 -7.54 -11.63
CA PRO A 154 -45.05 -8.10 -12.63
C PRO A 154 -46.49 -7.92 -12.14
N SER A 155 -47.23 -7.09 -12.86
CA SER A 155 -48.68 -6.96 -12.75
C SER A 155 -49.31 -8.32 -13.07
N SER A 156 -49.70 -9.04 -12.02
CA SER A 156 -50.49 -10.27 -12.12
C SER A 156 -51.78 -9.97 -12.91
N PRO A 157 -52.06 -10.68 -14.01
CA PRO A 157 -53.37 -10.63 -14.66
C PRO A 157 -54.38 -11.28 -13.71
N ARG A 158 -55.43 -10.54 -13.31
CA ARG A 158 -56.62 -11.17 -12.73
C ARG A 158 -57.39 -11.82 -13.87
N ASP A 159 -57.41 -13.14 -13.83
CA ASP A 159 -58.34 -13.97 -14.58
C ASP A 159 -59.80 -13.65 -14.22
N ARG A 160 -60.63 -13.99 -15.21
CA ARG A 160 -62.06 -13.74 -15.40
C ARG A 160 -62.99 -14.22 -14.29
#